data_AF-A0A239MRR1-F1
#
_entry.id   AF-A0A239MRR1-F1
#
_cell.length_a   1.000
_cell.length_b   1.000
_cell.length_c   1.000
_cell.angle_alpha   90.00
_cell.angle_beta   90.00
_cell.angle_gamma   90.00
#
_symmetry.space_group_name_H-M   'P 1'
#
loop_
_entity.id
_entity.type
_entity.pdbx_description
1 polymer ?
#
loop_
_entity_poly.entity_id
_entity_poly.type
_entity_poly.pdbx_seq_one_letter_code
_entity_poly.pdbx_strand_id
1 'polypeptide(L)'
;MRTTAVPADLLGSATAGLLDDFRTGVWQPSVEERDLADGLAPIRWSEESLRASLRDLPQAVADGRLCTLFVLVVQVIAPAPGAASDGTLLQVRVLIDALTPPLRALA
;
A
#
# COMPACT_ATOMS: atom_id res chain seq x y z
N MET A 1 0.16 2.53 27.16
CA MET A 1 -0.65 2.72 25.94
C MET A 1 -0.87 1.35 25.31
N ARG A 2 -2.12 0.88 25.18
CA ARG A 2 -2.44 -0.31 24.37
C ARG A 2 -2.52 0.16 22.92
N THR A 3 -1.50 -0.12 22.13
CA THR A 3 -1.63 -0.04 20.67
C THR A 3 -2.58 -1.15 20.27
N THR A 4 -3.84 -0.81 20.00
CA THR A 4 -4.79 -1.75 19.39
C THR A 4 -4.21 -2.17 18.06
N ALA A 5 -3.79 -3.43 17.95
CA ALA A 5 -3.35 -4.00 16.70
C ALA A 5 -4.49 -3.86 15.68
N VAL A 6 -4.20 -3.27 14.52
CA VAL A 6 -5.15 -3.25 13.42
C VAL A 6 -5.34 -4.69 12.97
N PRO A 7 -6.59 -5.21 12.93
CA PRO A 7 -6.82 -6.57 12.47
C PRO A 7 -6.50 -6.67 10.98
N ALA A 8 -5.88 -7.78 10.57
CA ALA A 8 -5.58 -8.04 9.16
C ALA A 8 -6.82 -7.99 8.24
N ASP A 9 -8.01 -8.27 8.81
CA ASP A 9 -9.31 -8.09 8.16
C ASP A 9 -9.59 -6.65 7.70
N LEU A 10 -9.24 -5.66 8.54
CA LEU A 10 -9.42 -4.25 8.19
C LEU A 10 -8.51 -3.87 7.01
N LEU A 11 -7.26 -4.33 7.02
CA LEU A 11 -6.34 -4.13 5.91
C LEU A 11 -6.83 -4.81 4.63
N GLY A 12 -7.33 -6.05 4.73
CA GLY A 12 -7.92 -6.76 3.59
C GLY A 12 -9.10 -6.01 2.99
N SER A 13 -10.06 -5.58 3.83
CA SER A 13 -11.23 -4.82 3.37
C SER A 13 -10.86 -3.46 2.75
N ALA A 14 -9.92 -2.72 3.35
CA ALA A 14 -9.43 -1.44 2.82
C ALA A 14 -8.72 -1.61 1.48
N THR A 15 -7.91 -2.67 1.34
CA THR A 15 -7.21 -3.00 0.09
C THR A 15 -8.19 -3.38 -1.00
N ALA A 16 -9.15 -4.25 -0.70
CA ALA A 16 -10.17 -4.69 -1.64
C ALA A 16 -11.03 -3.52 -2.12
N GLY A 17 -11.46 -2.64 -1.20
CA GLY A 17 -12.20 -1.44 -1.54
C GLY A 17 -11.41 -0.47 -2.43
N LEU A 18 -10.14 -0.22 -2.09
CA LEU A 18 -9.31 0.69 -2.88
C LEU A 18 -9.00 0.13 -4.28
N LEU A 19 -8.81 -1.19 -4.41
CA LEU A 19 -8.64 -1.87 -5.69
C LEU A 19 -9.93 -1.83 -6.54
N ASP A 20 -11.09 -1.97 -5.93
CA ASP A 20 -12.39 -1.83 -6.62
C ASP A 20 -12.62 -0.39 -7.11
N ASP A 21 -12.35 0.60 -6.25
CA ASP A 21 -12.42 2.02 -6.60
C ASP A 21 -11.49 2.35 -7.79
N PHE A 22 -10.29 1.76 -7.82
CA PHE A 22 -9.36 1.92 -8.95
C PHE A 22 -9.92 1.30 -10.25
N ARG A 23 -10.46 0.08 -10.18
CA ARG A 23 -10.98 -0.64 -11.35
C ARG A 23 -12.23 -0.01 -11.94
N THR A 24 -13.08 0.57 -11.08
CA THR A 24 -14.32 1.24 -11.49
C THR A 24 -14.09 2.70 -11.89
N GLY A 25 -12.88 3.23 -11.69
CA GLY A 25 -12.51 4.61 -12.01
C GLY A 25 -12.98 5.64 -10.98
N VAL A 26 -13.56 5.21 -9.86
CA VAL A 26 -13.99 6.04 -8.73
C VAL A 26 -12.78 6.72 -8.08
N TRP A 27 -11.66 6.00 -7.98
CA TRP A 27 -10.38 6.55 -7.58
C TRP A 27 -9.38 6.46 -8.72
N GLN A 28 -8.75 7.60 -9.00
CA GLN A 28 -7.63 7.69 -9.92
C GLN A 28 -6.42 8.15 -9.10
N PRO A 29 -5.38 7.30 -8.95
CA PRO A 29 -4.18 7.68 -8.21
C PRO A 29 -3.51 8.87 -8.89
N SER A 30 -3.03 9.82 -8.09
CA SER A 30 -2.21 10.92 -8.59
C SER A 30 -0.89 10.40 -9.19
N VAL A 31 -0.16 11.26 -9.91
CA VAL A 31 1.17 10.90 -10.41
C VAL A 31 2.09 10.53 -9.25
N GLU A 32 2.05 11.28 -8.16
CA GLU A 32 2.88 11.05 -6.99
C GLU A 32 2.48 9.77 -6.22
N GLU A 33 1.19 9.40 -6.18
CA GLU A 33 0.76 8.10 -5.65
C GLU A 33 1.24 6.94 -6.54
N ARG A 34 1.31 7.13 -7.87
CA ARG A 34 1.88 6.13 -8.78
C ARG A 34 3.39 6.00 -8.60
N ASP A 35 4.10 7.12 -8.44
CA ASP A 35 5.55 7.10 -8.16
C ASP A 35 5.84 6.39 -6.81
N LEU A 36 5.00 6.61 -5.80
CA LEU A 36 5.07 5.84 -4.56
C LEU A 36 4.86 4.35 -4.81
N ALA A 37 3.83 3.96 -5.58
CA ALA A 37 3.59 2.56 -5.92
C ALA A 37 4.79 1.94 -6.67
N ASP A 38 5.39 2.68 -7.62
CA ASP A 38 6.55 2.25 -8.39
C ASP A 38 7.77 2.02 -7.49
N GLY A 39 8.05 2.94 -6.57
CA GLY A 39 9.11 2.79 -5.58
C GLY A 39 8.89 1.64 -4.59
N LEU A 40 7.62 1.30 -4.29
CA LEU A 40 7.26 0.21 -3.38
C LEU A 40 7.23 -1.16 -4.06
N ALA A 41 7.03 -1.22 -5.37
CA ALA A 41 6.99 -2.47 -6.13
C ALA A 41 8.29 -3.29 -6.04
N PRO A 42 9.51 -2.77 -6.24
CA PRO A 42 10.70 -3.61 -6.25
C PRO A 42 11.20 -4.01 -4.86
N ILE A 43 10.76 -3.34 -3.78
CA ILE A 43 11.33 -3.53 -2.46
C ILE A 43 10.73 -4.71 -1.70
N ARG A 44 11.53 -5.33 -0.83
CA ARG A 44 11.01 -6.27 0.18
C ARG A 44 10.28 -5.48 1.26
N TRP A 45 9.02 -5.82 1.50
CA TRP A 45 8.21 -5.17 2.54
C TRP A 45 8.57 -5.71 3.93
N SER A 46 9.23 -4.87 4.71
CA SER A 46 9.40 -5.01 6.15
C SER A 46 8.88 -3.72 6.81
N GLU A 47 8.65 -3.76 8.11
CA GLU A 47 8.28 -2.56 8.86
C GLU A 47 9.29 -1.41 8.63
N GLU A 48 10.58 -1.72 8.65
CA GLU A 48 11.65 -0.73 8.45
C GLU A 48 11.64 -0.14 7.03
N SER A 49 11.57 -0.98 5.98
CA SER A 49 11.61 -0.51 4.60
C SER A 49 10.38 0.33 4.26
N LEU A 50 9.19 -0.09 4.72
CA LEU A 50 7.97 0.68 4.53
C LEU A 50 8.02 2.01 5.29
N ARG A 51 8.47 2.03 6.55
CA ARG A 51 8.62 3.30 7.28
C ARG A 51 9.63 4.24 6.64
N ALA A 52 10.69 3.71 6.05
CA ALA A 52 11.65 4.52 5.30
C ALA A 52 10.98 5.14 4.06
N SER A 53 10.24 4.35 3.28
CA SER A 53 9.51 4.84 2.10
C SER A 53 8.42 5.87 2.43
N LEU A 54 7.81 5.82 3.62
CA LEU A 54 6.75 6.75 4.03
C LEU A 54 7.26 8.03 4.70
N ARG A 55 8.54 8.11 5.09
CA ARG A 55 9.06 9.21 5.93
C ARG A 55 9.12 10.56 5.22
N ASP A 56 9.59 10.56 3.98
CA ASP A 56 9.94 11.77 3.22
C ASP A 56 8.99 11.99 2.02
N LEU A 57 7.72 11.65 2.22
CA LEU A 57 6.71 11.81 1.18
C LEU A 57 6.28 13.29 1.02
N PRO A 58 6.05 13.75 -0.22
CA PRO A 58 5.37 15.01 -0.46
C PRO A 58 4.00 15.03 0.24
N GLN A 59 3.57 16.19 0.74
CA GLN A 59 2.29 16.32 1.45
C GLN A 59 1.10 15.77 0.65
N ALA A 60 1.08 15.99 -0.67
CA ALA A 60 0.04 15.47 -1.56
C ALA A 60 -0.05 13.93 -1.55
N VAL A 61 1.08 13.22 -1.39
CA VAL A 61 1.11 11.76 -1.26
C VAL A 61 0.74 11.35 0.16
N ALA A 62 1.21 12.10 1.16
CA ALA A 62 0.93 11.82 2.56
C ALA A 62 -0.58 11.84 2.86
N ASP A 63 -1.33 12.76 2.25
CA ASP A 63 -2.78 12.88 2.33
C ASP A 63 -3.52 11.89 1.38
N GLY A 64 -2.77 11.16 0.56
CA GLY A 64 -3.28 10.20 -0.42
C GLY A 64 -3.86 8.93 0.20
N ARG A 65 -4.76 8.28 -0.55
CA ARG A 65 -5.38 7.02 -0.14
C ARG A 65 -4.36 5.88 -0.10
N LEU A 66 -3.38 5.90 -1.01
CA LEU A 66 -2.33 4.89 -1.04
C LEU A 66 -1.43 4.96 0.20
N CYS A 67 -0.99 6.17 0.60
CA CYS A 67 -0.18 6.35 1.81
C CYS A 67 -0.94 5.88 3.06
N THR A 68 -2.22 6.26 3.17
CA THR A 68 -3.09 5.81 4.27
C THR A 68 -3.15 4.29 4.37
N LEU A 69 -3.25 3.60 3.23
CA LEU A 69 -3.22 2.13 3.19
C LEU A 69 -1.87 1.58 3.70
N PHE A 70 -0.74 2.13 3.28
CA PHE A 70 0.58 1.65 3.73
C PHE A 70 0.86 1.93 5.20
N VAL A 71 0.29 2.99 5.77
CA VAL A 71 0.31 3.20 7.23
C VAL A 71 -0.40 2.04 7.95
N LEU A 72 -1.51 1.52 7.40
CA LEU A 72 -2.17 0.32 7.95
C LEU A 72 -1.31 -0.93 7.77
N VAL A 73 -0.64 -1.10 6.62
CA VAL A 73 0.29 -2.22 6.38
C VAL A 73 1.39 -2.25 7.44
N VAL A 74 2.01 -1.10 7.73
CA VAL A 74 3.03 -0.98 8.78
C VAL A 74 2.47 -1.39 10.15
N GLN A 75 1.24 -0.98 10.49
CA GLN A 75 0.60 -1.34 11.75
C GLN A 75 0.26 -2.84 11.87
N VAL A 76 0.03 -3.53 10.74
CA VAL A 76 -0.23 -4.97 10.70
C VAL A 76 1.07 -5.78 10.79
N ILE A 77 2.15 -5.33 10.13
CA ILE A 77 3.45 -6.03 10.13
C ILE A 77 4.22 -5.84 11.45
N ALA A 78 4.14 -4.66 12.06
CA ALA A 78 4.90 -4.30 13.27
C ALA A 78 4.71 -5.27 14.47
N PRO A 79 3.48 -5.64 14.89
CA PRO A 79 3.29 -6.52 16.04
C PRO A 79 3.62 -7.99 15.74
N ALA A 80 3.63 -8.38 14.46
CA ALA A 80 3.84 -9.76 14.06
C ALA A 80 4.35 -9.83 12.60
N PRO A 81 5.68 -9.82 12.39
CA PRO A 81 6.27 -9.77 11.05
C PRO A 81 5.95 -10.99 10.17
N GLY A 82 5.41 -12.07 10.76
CA GLY A 82 4.88 -13.24 10.05
C GLY A 82 3.35 -13.38 10.03
N ALA A 83 2.59 -12.47 10.68
CA ALA A 83 1.11 -12.54 10.73
C ALA A 83 0.42 -11.73 9.64
N ALA A 84 1.17 -10.99 8.84
CA ALA A 84 0.70 -10.49 7.58
C ALA A 84 0.53 -11.70 6.66
N SER A 85 -0.60 -12.40 6.85
CA SER A 85 -0.95 -13.65 6.16
C SER A 85 -0.66 -13.46 4.68
N ASP A 86 -0.03 -14.44 4.03
CA ASP A 86 0.38 -14.34 2.62
C ASP A 86 -0.74 -13.74 1.74
N GLY A 87 -2.00 -14.10 2.00
CA GLY A 87 -3.16 -13.57 1.27
C GLY A 87 -3.41 -12.05 1.40
N THR A 88 -3.21 -11.45 2.58
CA THR A 88 -3.47 -10.01 2.78
C THR A 88 -2.40 -9.16 2.11
N LEU A 89 -1.12 -9.49 2.30
CA LEU A 89 -0.04 -8.79 1.59
C LEU A 89 -0.07 -9.05 0.10
N LEU A 90 -0.52 -10.23 -0.34
CA LEU A 90 -0.74 -10.53 -1.75
C LEU A 90 -1.78 -9.59 -2.36
N GLN A 91 -2.88 -9.27 -1.66
CA GLN A 91 -3.85 -8.31 -2.18
C GLN A 91 -3.26 -6.90 -2.28
N VAL A 92 -2.48 -6.46 -1.29
CA VAL A 92 -1.79 -5.17 -1.37
C VAL A 92 -0.79 -5.18 -2.53
N ARG A 93 -0.15 -6.32 -2.79
CA ARG A 93 0.76 -6.49 -3.92
C ARG A 93 0.05 -6.38 -5.26
N VAL A 94 -1.10 -7.04 -5.41
CA VAL A 94 -1.96 -6.95 -6.60
C VAL A 94 -2.38 -5.50 -6.87
N LEU A 95 -2.71 -4.74 -5.82
CA LEU A 95 -3.00 -3.32 -5.96
C LEU A 95 -1.78 -2.56 -6.50
N ILE A 96 -0.60 -2.76 -5.92
CA ILE A 96 0.63 -2.07 -6.36
C ILE A 96 0.95 -2.40 -7.82
N ASP A 97 0.93 -3.68 -8.20
CA ASP A 97 1.19 -4.10 -9.57
C ASP A 97 0.17 -3.51 -10.57
N ALA A 98 -1.08 -3.28 -10.13
CA ALA A 98 -2.11 -2.62 -10.95
C ALA A 98 -1.87 -1.12 -11.13
N LEU A 99 -1.23 -0.46 -10.14
CA LEU A 99 -0.87 0.95 -10.17
C LEU A 99 0.46 1.20 -10.92
N THR A 100 1.31 0.17 -11.03
CA THR A 100 2.60 0.19 -11.73
C THR A 100 2.50 -0.63 -13.03
N PRO A 101 1.79 -0.13 -14.06
CA PRO A 101 1.67 -0.88 -15.30
C PRO A 101 3.06 -1.22 -15.85
N PRO A 102 3.25 -2.42 -16.42
CA PRO A 102 4.54 -2.79 -16.99
C PRO A 102 4.96 -1.73 -18.02
N LEU A 103 6.24 -1.37 -17.99
CA LEU A 103 6.95 -0.39 -18.86
C LEU A 103 6.77 -0.58 -20.40
N ARG A 104 5.82 -1.39 -20.87
CA ARG A 104 5.57 -1.75 -22.28
C ARG A 104 4.56 -0.85 -23.02
N ALA A 105 4.06 0.23 -22.43
CA ALA A 105 3.10 1.13 -23.10
C ALA A 105 3.72 2.43 -23.66
N LEU A 106 5.05 2.54 -23.73
CA LEU A 106 5.77 3.71 -24.25
C LEU A 106 6.78 3.34 -25.36
N ALA A 107 6.46 2.33 -26.17
CA ALA A 107 7.22 2.00 -27.39
C ALA A 107 6.41 2.36 -28.64
#